data_AF-A0A162BRI9-F1
#
_entry.id   AF-A0A162BRI9-F1
#
_cell.length_a   1.000
_cell.length_b   1.000
_cell.length_c   1.000
_cell.angle_alpha   90.00
_cell.angle_beta   90.00
_cell.angle_gamma   90.00
#
_symmetry.space_group_name_H-M   'P 1'
#
loop_
_entity.id
_entity.type
_entity.pdbx_description
1 polymer ?
#
loop_
_entity_poly.entity_id
_entity_poly.type
_entity_poly.pdbx_seq_one_letter_code
_entity_poly.pdbx_strand_id
1 'polypeptide(L)'
;MKRQKFLSERQDSQEPRLDDQKMNEAEGKREANRQQMINDRRIESDKEMEENEETNRVRMAQILLGNDEDQEEMLNLRQSNEAQNHAEIVIVETEEEQQHRLEYLAQNRSNKVTKTHQVAQKLLKNEDSVPVHHCGKMDEICNYCGARHFKGEKASDRKFSICCSKGKVILPPPKDCPELLYHLFTNNHPKSPHFIKMIRNYNNALAFASMGAQIDHLPGRGPYCFRIHGQMYHDTTAVRYQNEDSLNHPAPKYAQLYFIDSTQANEFRSNNPANGRCDPFLMAQLDSLLRQCNPYAVVYKNMRQMETEEDLLAEMEGRIPMEIGMIIHNDRRTQDERRYNSPTAEEIAVFFKSIDGAPPENRDIRGHLLIPQRGNRFIRIDT
;
A
#
# COMPACT_ATOMS: atom_id res chain seq x y z
N MET A 1 35.69 95.13 14.95
CA MET A 1 36.77 94.30 14.36
C MET A 1 36.29 92.85 14.42
N LYS A 2 36.20 92.02 13.39
CA LYS A 2 36.51 92.02 11.95
C LYS A 2 35.51 91.02 11.34
N ARG A 3 34.90 91.36 10.20
CA ARG A 3 34.19 90.42 9.31
C ARG A 3 35.19 89.76 8.35
N GLN A 4 34.77 88.62 7.79
CA GLN A 4 35.13 88.00 6.50
C GLN A 4 36.06 86.77 6.53
N LYS A 5 35.46 85.60 6.30
CA LYS A 5 35.62 84.72 5.12
C LYS A 5 35.24 83.28 5.51
N PHE A 6 34.03 82.85 5.13
CA PHE A 6 33.76 81.44 4.85
C PHE A 6 33.11 81.40 3.47
N LEU A 7 33.92 80.99 2.49
CA LEU A 7 33.49 80.62 1.17
C LEU A 7 33.08 79.15 1.18
N SER A 8 31.98 78.91 0.47
CA SER A 8 31.67 77.73 -0.34
C SER A 8 31.49 76.37 0.35
N GLU A 9 30.22 75.98 0.49
CA GLU A 9 29.72 74.67 0.09
C GLU A 9 28.20 74.81 -0.11
N ARG A 10 27.82 75.31 -1.30
CA ARG A 10 26.49 75.13 -1.88
C ARG A 10 26.73 74.38 -3.18
N GLN A 11 26.35 73.11 -3.23
CA GLN A 11 25.77 72.43 -4.39
C GLN A 11 25.57 70.95 -4.05
N ASP A 12 24.32 70.52 -4.18
CA ASP A 12 23.86 69.18 -4.62
C ASP A 12 22.68 68.69 -3.79
N SER A 13 21.52 69.25 -4.11
CA SER A 13 20.23 68.75 -3.67
C SER A 13 19.23 68.97 -4.80
N GLN A 14 19.07 67.96 -5.67
CA GLN A 14 17.86 67.59 -6.44
C GLN A 14 18.26 66.85 -7.73
N GLU A 15 18.61 65.55 -7.67
CA GLU A 15 18.56 64.72 -8.90
C GLU A 15 18.40 63.18 -8.78
N PRO A 16 18.14 62.51 -7.63
CA PRO A 16 17.92 61.05 -7.68
C PRO A 16 16.43 60.58 -7.72
N ARG A 17 15.44 61.43 -7.40
CA ARG A 17 14.06 60.92 -7.13
C ARG A 17 13.18 60.63 -8.34
N LEU A 18 13.44 61.23 -9.50
CA LEU A 18 12.60 61.04 -10.70
C LEU A 18 13.01 59.80 -11.52
N ASP A 19 14.28 59.39 -11.45
CA ASP A 19 14.75 58.17 -12.10
C ASP A 19 14.32 56.90 -11.36
N ASP A 20 14.31 56.92 -10.02
CA ASP A 20 13.85 55.77 -9.22
C ASP A 20 12.36 55.44 -9.46
N GLN A 21 11.50 56.45 -9.68
CA GLN A 21 10.08 56.22 -9.99
C GLN A 21 9.89 55.65 -11.40
N LYS A 22 10.64 56.13 -12.40
CA LYS A 22 10.59 55.60 -13.77
C LYS A 22 11.15 54.18 -13.85
N MET A 23 12.18 53.87 -13.06
CA MET A 23 12.76 52.53 -12.97
C MET A 23 11.80 51.56 -12.30
N ASN A 24 11.11 51.96 -11.23
CA ASN A 24 10.07 51.13 -10.58
C ASN A 24 8.85 50.88 -11.48
N GLU A 25 8.38 51.86 -12.25
CA GLU A 25 7.31 51.65 -13.23
C GLU A 25 7.75 50.74 -14.39
N ALA A 26 9.00 50.88 -14.86
CA ALA A 26 9.56 50.01 -15.88
C ALA A 26 9.72 48.57 -15.38
N GLU A 27 10.07 48.39 -14.10
CA GLU A 27 10.18 47.08 -13.46
C GLU A 27 8.81 46.45 -13.23
N GLY A 28 7.82 47.22 -12.79
CA GLY A 28 6.42 46.75 -12.67
C GLY A 28 5.83 46.31 -14.02
N LYS A 29 6.13 47.03 -15.12
CA LYS A 29 5.72 46.62 -16.47
C LYS A 29 6.43 45.36 -16.96
N ARG A 30 7.71 45.18 -16.60
CA ARG A 30 8.47 43.95 -16.91
C ARG A 30 7.92 42.76 -16.15
N GLU A 31 7.49 42.96 -14.90
CA GLU A 31 6.89 41.91 -14.09
C GLU A 31 5.50 41.52 -14.58
N ALA A 32 4.66 42.50 -14.94
CA ALA A 32 3.37 42.22 -15.57
C ALA A 32 3.51 41.43 -16.88
N ASN A 33 4.49 41.79 -17.72
CA ASN A 33 4.79 41.04 -18.94
C ASN A 33 5.32 39.62 -18.66
N ARG A 34 6.11 39.42 -17.58
CA ARG A 34 6.54 38.07 -17.16
C ARG A 34 5.34 37.23 -16.72
N GLN A 35 4.46 37.79 -15.90
CA GLN A 35 3.27 37.09 -15.42
C GLN A 35 2.31 36.73 -16.56
N GLN A 36 2.16 37.63 -17.53
CA GLN A 36 1.34 37.39 -18.71
C GLN A 36 1.93 36.28 -19.59
N MET A 37 3.25 36.28 -19.82
CA MET A 37 3.92 35.22 -20.58
C MET A 37 3.84 33.85 -19.88
N ILE A 38 3.83 33.81 -18.54
CA ILE A 38 3.61 32.58 -17.76
C ILE A 38 2.17 32.08 -17.92
N ASN A 39 1.19 32.98 -17.86
CA ASN A 39 -0.22 32.61 -18.05
C ASN A 39 -0.50 32.14 -19.48
N ASP A 40 0.06 32.81 -20.49
CA ASP A 40 -0.08 32.41 -21.90
C ASP A 40 0.52 31.02 -22.13
N ARG A 41 1.70 30.74 -21.54
CA ARG A 41 2.33 29.41 -21.61
C ARG A 41 1.53 28.33 -20.88
N ARG A 42 0.87 28.67 -19.77
CA ARG A 42 -0.07 27.76 -19.08
C ARG A 42 -1.29 27.46 -19.93
N ILE A 43 -1.91 28.47 -20.53
CA ILE A 43 -3.07 28.30 -21.42
C ILE A 43 -2.70 27.47 -22.65
N GLU A 44 -1.50 27.67 -23.20
CA GLU A 44 -1.00 26.89 -24.33
C GLU A 44 -0.77 25.43 -23.93
N SER A 45 -0.18 25.18 -22.75
CA SER A 45 -0.03 23.83 -22.19
C SER A 45 -1.36 23.16 -21.87
N ASP A 46 -2.36 23.90 -21.40
CA ASP A 46 -3.70 23.37 -21.09
C ASP A 46 -4.45 23.02 -22.39
N LYS A 47 -4.34 23.86 -23.43
CA LYS A 47 -4.88 23.57 -24.76
C LYS A 47 -4.21 22.37 -25.42
N GLU A 48 -2.88 22.26 -25.29
CA GLU A 48 -2.12 21.13 -25.81
C GLU A 48 -2.47 19.83 -25.06
N MET A 49 -2.76 19.90 -23.75
CA MET A 49 -3.33 18.77 -23.00
C MET A 49 -4.73 18.41 -23.48
N GLU A 50 -5.64 19.37 -23.67
CA GLU A 50 -6.99 19.11 -24.18
C GLU A 50 -6.97 18.49 -25.57
N GLU A 51 -6.11 18.99 -26.47
CA GLU A 51 -5.95 18.44 -27.82
C GLU A 51 -5.35 17.03 -27.78
N ASN A 52 -4.39 16.77 -26.88
CA ASN A 52 -3.85 15.43 -26.66
C ASN A 52 -4.88 14.46 -26.04
N GLU A 53 -5.75 14.92 -25.15
CA GLU A 53 -6.83 14.12 -24.58
C GLU A 53 -7.88 13.77 -25.63
N GLU A 54 -8.29 14.73 -26.46
CA GLU A 54 -9.24 14.50 -27.56
C GLU A 54 -8.63 13.56 -28.62
N THR A 55 -7.35 13.74 -28.95
CA THR A 55 -6.62 12.84 -29.87
C THR A 55 -6.53 11.42 -29.30
N ASN A 56 -6.23 11.29 -28.00
CA ASN A 56 -6.26 10.01 -27.31
C ASN A 56 -7.67 9.40 -27.27
N ARG A 57 -8.71 10.21 -27.11
CA ARG A 57 -10.10 9.77 -27.11
C ARG A 57 -10.52 9.20 -28.46
N VAL A 58 -10.18 9.89 -29.54
CA VAL A 58 -10.42 9.44 -30.93
C VAL A 58 -9.62 8.16 -31.22
N ARG A 59 -8.35 8.11 -30.78
CA ARG A 59 -7.51 6.91 -30.90
C ARG A 59 -8.09 5.72 -30.14
N MET A 60 -8.57 5.92 -28.91
CA MET A 60 -9.23 4.88 -28.11
C MET A 60 -10.57 4.43 -28.71
N ALA A 61 -11.32 5.33 -29.33
CA ALA A 61 -12.54 4.98 -30.05
C ALA A 61 -12.24 4.15 -31.31
N GLN A 62 -11.15 4.43 -32.02
CA GLN A 62 -10.67 3.60 -33.14
C GLN A 62 -10.18 2.21 -32.67
N ILE A 63 -9.55 2.11 -31.51
CA ILE A 63 -9.10 0.84 -30.92
C ILE A 63 -10.29 -0.08 -30.56
N LEU A 64 -11.42 0.48 -30.12
CA LEU A 64 -12.64 -0.28 -29.84
C LEU A 64 -13.35 -0.80 -31.10
N LEU A 65 -12.99 -0.26 -32.27
CA LEU A 65 -13.56 -0.62 -33.58
C LEU A 65 -12.58 -1.41 -34.46
N GLY A 66 -11.32 -1.57 -34.06
CA GLY A 66 -10.27 -2.28 -34.79
C GLY A 66 -10.29 -3.79 -34.56
N ASN A 67 -9.75 -4.55 -35.50
CA ASN A 67 -9.69 -6.02 -35.44
C ASN A 67 -8.60 -6.49 -34.45
N ASP A 68 -8.66 -7.76 -34.02
CA ASP A 68 -7.78 -8.32 -32.98
C ASP A 68 -6.27 -8.14 -33.24
N GLU A 69 -5.83 -8.12 -34.51
CA GLU A 69 -4.43 -7.92 -34.90
C GLU A 69 -3.92 -6.50 -34.58
N ASP A 70 -4.77 -5.48 -34.75
CA ASP A 70 -4.42 -4.07 -34.46
C ASP A 70 -4.31 -3.82 -32.94
N GLN A 71 -5.01 -4.62 -32.13
CA GLN A 71 -4.94 -4.55 -30.67
C GLN A 71 -3.64 -5.16 -30.13
N GLU A 72 -3.13 -6.21 -30.76
CA GLU A 72 -1.92 -6.91 -30.34
C GLU A 72 -0.65 -6.09 -30.66
N GLU A 73 -0.59 -5.43 -31.82
CA GLU A 73 0.53 -4.55 -32.18
C GLU A 73 0.62 -3.33 -31.24
N MET A 74 -0.53 -2.78 -30.83
CA MET A 74 -0.64 -1.68 -29.87
C MET A 74 -0.25 -2.07 -28.43
N LEU A 75 -0.54 -3.31 -28.00
CA LEU A 75 -0.08 -3.84 -26.71
C LEU A 75 1.45 -3.95 -26.67
N ASN A 76 2.07 -4.40 -27.76
CA ASN A 76 3.52 -4.48 -27.89
C ASN A 76 4.19 -3.10 -27.89
N LEU A 77 3.58 -2.11 -28.58
CA LEU A 77 4.03 -0.71 -28.54
C LEU A 77 3.91 -0.08 -27.14
N ARG A 78 2.82 -0.36 -26.41
CA ARG A 78 2.67 0.08 -25.01
C ARG A 78 3.72 -0.53 -24.10
N GLN A 79 3.96 -1.85 -24.19
CA GLN A 79 5.00 -2.51 -23.40
C GLN A 79 6.39 -1.95 -23.71
N SER A 80 6.69 -1.63 -24.97
CA SER A 80 7.95 -0.99 -25.36
C SER A 80 8.10 0.42 -24.79
N ASN A 81 7.04 1.23 -24.84
CA ASN A 81 7.07 2.60 -24.30
C ASN A 81 7.13 2.60 -22.75
N GLU A 82 6.43 1.67 -22.10
CA GLU A 82 6.51 1.49 -20.64
C GLU A 82 7.92 1.02 -20.22
N ALA A 83 8.57 0.16 -21.01
CA ALA A 83 9.95 -0.24 -20.78
C ALA A 83 10.95 0.93 -20.95
N GLN A 84 10.70 1.85 -21.88
CA GLN A 84 11.50 3.06 -22.05
C GLN A 84 11.27 4.08 -20.93
N ASN A 85 10.02 4.32 -20.53
CA ASN A 85 9.70 5.22 -19.42
C ASN A 85 10.23 4.68 -18.06
N HIS A 86 10.25 3.36 -17.87
CA HIS A 86 10.88 2.74 -16.71
C HIS A 86 12.42 2.79 -16.73
N ALA A 87 13.04 2.98 -17.90
CA ALA A 87 14.49 3.21 -18.00
C ALA A 87 14.88 4.63 -17.57
N GLU A 88 13.99 5.62 -17.66
CA GLU A 88 14.21 6.98 -17.17
C GLU A 88 14.05 7.12 -15.64
N ILE A 89 13.31 6.20 -14.98
CA ILE A 89 13.14 6.15 -13.51
C ILE A 89 14.11 5.12 -12.90
N VAL A 90 15.36 5.13 -13.33
CA VAL A 90 16.44 4.45 -12.60
C VAL A 90 17.07 5.52 -11.72
N ILE A 91 16.95 5.39 -10.41
CA ILE A 91 17.77 6.16 -9.46
C ILE A 91 19.22 5.94 -9.90
N VAL A 92 19.87 6.99 -10.42
CA VAL A 92 21.26 6.92 -10.88
C VAL A 92 22.10 6.57 -9.65
N GLU A 93 22.49 5.30 -9.57
CA GLU A 93 23.39 4.76 -8.55
C GLU A 93 24.64 5.65 -8.52
N THR A 94 25.00 6.17 -7.35
CA THR A 94 26.24 6.94 -7.22
C THR A 94 27.44 6.03 -7.49
N GLU A 95 28.58 6.57 -7.91
CA GLU A 95 29.78 5.76 -8.19
C GLU A 95 30.20 4.92 -6.96
N GLU A 96 30.00 5.46 -5.75
CA GLU A 96 30.28 4.77 -4.49
C GLU A 96 29.33 3.58 -4.25
N GLU A 97 28.03 3.75 -4.50
CA GLU A 97 27.04 2.68 -4.39
C GLU A 97 27.28 1.58 -5.42
N GLN A 98 27.62 1.97 -6.65
CA GLN A 98 27.95 1.05 -7.73
C GLN A 98 29.18 0.21 -7.38
N GLN A 99 30.21 0.85 -6.82
CA GLN A 99 31.43 0.18 -6.40
C GLN A 99 31.18 -0.78 -5.23
N HIS A 100 30.41 -0.35 -4.22
CA HIS A 100 30.02 -1.20 -3.10
C HIS A 100 29.19 -2.42 -3.56
N ARG A 101 28.23 -2.23 -4.48
CA ARG A 101 27.45 -3.32 -5.06
C ARG A 101 28.33 -4.31 -5.83
N LEU A 102 29.27 -3.80 -6.63
CA LEU A 102 30.20 -4.64 -7.39
C LEU A 102 31.13 -5.43 -6.46
N GLU A 103 31.64 -4.83 -5.39
CA GLU A 103 32.44 -5.52 -4.38
C GLU A 103 31.64 -6.59 -3.64
N TYR A 104 30.42 -6.28 -3.20
CA TYR A 104 29.52 -7.24 -2.56
C TYR A 104 29.22 -8.44 -3.49
N LEU A 105 28.93 -8.18 -4.76
CA LEU A 105 28.69 -9.23 -5.76
C LEU A 105 29.95 -10.05 -6.05
N ALA A 106 31.14 -9.43 -6.10
CA ALA A 106 32.41 -10.13 -6.27
C ALA A 106 32.71 -11.03 -5.05
N GLN A 107 32.44 -10.55 -3.84
CA GLN A 107 32.59 -11.31 -2.60
C GLN A 107 31.64 -12.52 -2.56
N ASN A 108 30.38 -12.33 -2.96
CA ASN A 108 29.40 -13.43 -3.09
C ASN A 108 29.75 -14.43 -4.20
N ARG A 109 30.39 -14.01 -5.30
CA ARG A 109 30.89 -14.92 -6.34
C ARG A 109 32.12 -15.70 -5.90
N SER A 110 32.97 -15.12 -5.06
CA SER A 110 34.14 -15.77 -4.46
C SER A 110 33.75 -16.83 -3.43
N ASN A 111 32.68 -16.57 -2.69
CA ASN A 111 32.00 -17.59 -1.89
C ASN A 111 31.43 -18.64 -2.84
N LYS A 112 32.11 -19.78 -2.99
CA LYS A 112 31.62 -20.94 -3.74
C LYS A 112 30.34 -21.47 -3.07
N VAL A 113 29.21 -20.81 -3.33
CA VAL A 113 27.89 -21.36 -3.06
C VAL A 113 27.82 -22.63 -3.90
N THR A 114 27.68 -23.77 -3.24
CA THR A 114 27.52 -25.06 -3.90
C THR A 114 26.40 -24.91 -4.92
N LYS A 115 26.60 -25.35 -6.17
CA LYS A 115 25.57 -25.26 -7.22
C LYS A 115 24.38 -26.15 -6.86
N THR A 116 23.50 -25.67 -5.98
CA THR A 116 22.32 -26.37 -5.45
C THR A 116 21.34 -26.76 -6.54
N HIS A 117 21.34 -26.02 -7.66
CA HIS A 117 20.52 -26.35 -8.83
C HIS A 117 20.82 -27.73 -9.43
N GLN A 118 22.09 -28.17 -9.44
CA GLN A 118 22.45 -29.51 -9.94
C GLN A 118 21.97 -30.62 -8.99
N VAL A 119 21.82 -30.32 -7.69
CA VAL A 119 21.23 -31.25 -6.71
C VAL A 119 19.72 -31.34 -6.88
N ALA A 120 19.05 -30.21 -7.19
CA ALA A 120 17.62 -30.14 -7.46
C ALA A 120 17.21 -30.79 -8.81
N GLN A 121 18.15 -30.95 -9.74
CA GLN A 121 17.95 -31.63 -11.03
C GLN A 121 17.99 -33.17 -10.95
N LYS A 122 18.16 -33.77 -9.76
CA LYS A 122 18.03 -35.22 -9.63
C LYS A 122 16.60 -35.62 -9.95
N LEU A 123 16.44 -36.40 -11.02
CA LEU A 123 15.16 -36.96 -11.44
C LEU A 123 14.55 -37.76 -10.27
N LEU A 124 13.45 -37.25 -9.69
CA LEU A 124 12.64 -37.99 -8.74
C LEU A 124 11.97 -39.13 -9.51
N LYS A 125 12.48 -40.35 -9.36
CA LYS A 125 11.94 -41.53 -10.06
C LYS A 125 10.52 -41.90 -9.59
N ASN A 126 10.17 -41.52 -8.37
CA ASN A 126 8.85 -41.75 -7.77
C ASN A 126 8.68 -40.82 -6.54
N GLU A 127 7.77 -39.84 -6.61
CA GLU A 127 7.47 -38.89 -5.52
C GLU A 127 6.97 -39.60 -4.25
N ASP A 128 6.26 -40.72 -4.38
CA ASP A 128 5.73 -41.51 -3.25
C ASP A 128 6.81 -42.22 -2.44
N SER A 129 8.06 -42.24 -2.93
CA SER A 129 9.19 -42.96 -2.34
C SER A 129 10.24 -42.06 -1.68
N VAL A 130 10.00 -40.76 -1.58
CA VAL A 130 10.94 -39.83 -0.93
C VAL A 130 10.83 -39.99 0.59
N PRO A 131 11.93 -40.38 1.28
CA PRO A 131 11.92 -40.46 2.74
C PRO A 131 11.60 -39.09 3.33
N VAL A 132 10.50 -38.99 4.07
CA VAL A 132 10.12 -37.75 4.75
C VAL A 132 11.20 -37.42 5.79
N HIS A 133 11.81 -36.24 5.67
CA HIS A 133 12.75 -35.77 6.68
C HIS A 133 12.00 -35.48 7.98
N HIS A 134 12.34 -36.20 9.04
CA HIS A 134 11.70 -36.06 10.35
C HIS A 134 12.70 -35.45 11.34
N CYS A 135 12.49 -34.19 11.72
CA CYS A 135 13.38 -33.43 12.63
C CYS A 135 13.29 -33.87 14.11
N GLY A 136 12.39 -34.80 14.46
CA GLY A 136 12.12 -35.19 15.84
C GLY A 136 10.99 -34.39 16.47
N LYS A 137 10.82 -34.53 17.79
CA LYS A 137 9.92 -33.64 18.57
C LYS A 137 10.62 -32.30 18.80
N MET A 138 9.83 -31.25 18.96
CA MET A 138 10.29 -29.92 19.35
C MET A 138 10.23 -29.78 20.88
N ASP A 139 11.07 -30.53 21.58
CA ASP A 139 11.06 -30.68 23.04
C ASP A 139 12.33 -30.16 23.73
N GLU A 140 13.34 -29.72 22.97
CA GLU A 140 14.52 -29.09 23.55
C GLU A 140 14.20 -27.65 23.96
N ILE A 141 14.36 -27.34 25.24
CA ILE A 141 14.02 -26.03 25.79
C ILE A 141 15.27 -25.17 25.90
N CYS A 142 15.20 -23.92 25.44
CA CYS A 142 16.26 -22.94 25.64
C CYS A 142 16.32 -22.51 27.11
N ASN A 143 17.48 -22.69 27.75
CA ASN A 143 17.68 -22.36 29.16
C ASN A 143 17.54 -20.86 29.49
N TYR A 144 17.59 -19.98 28.48
CA TYR A 144 17.55 -18.52 28.68
C TYR A 144 16.14 -17.95 28.52
N CYS A 145 15.40 -18.37 27.49
CA CYS A 145 14.09 -17.79 27.15
C CYS A 145 12.92 -18.80 27.14
N GLY A 146 13.18 -20.08 27.39
CA GLY A 146 12.13 -21.11 27.42
C GLY A 146 11.58 -21.52 26.05
N ALA A 147 12.08 -20.97 24.95
CA ALA A 147 11.68 -21.36 23.60
C ALA A 147 11.95 -22.85 23.33
N ARG A 148 11.02 -23.52 22.64
CA ARG A 148 11.14 -24.92 22.23
C ARG A 148 11.82 -25.02 20.87
N HIS A 149 12.72 -25.98 20.73
CA HIS A 149 13.58 -26.18 19.57
C HIS A 149 13.64 -27.66 19.19
N PHE A 150 14.05 -27.92 17.94
CA PHE A 150 14.47 -29.26 17.55
C PHE A 150 15.92 -29.52 17.96
N LYS A 151 16.24 -30.78 18.24
CA LYS A 151 17.61 -31.19 18.63
C LYS A 151 18.69 -30.76 17.64
N GLY A 152 18.37 -30.76 16.33
CA GLY A 152 19.29 -30.36 15.27
C GLY A 152 19.61 -28.86 15.22
N GLU A 153 18.81 -28.01 15.87
CA GLU A 153 19.03 -26.55 15.90
C GLU A 153 20.04 -26.12 16.95
N LYS A 154 20.48 -27.06 17.80
CA LYS A 154 21.42 -26.80 18.89
C LYS A 154 22.83 -26.67 18.32
N ALA A 155 23.48 -25.55 18.58
CA ALA A 155 24.87 -25.35 18.15
C ALA A 155 25.83 -26.26 18.93
N SER A 156 27.09 -26.36 18.46
CA SER A 156 28.13 -27.19 19.08
C SER A 156 28.39 -26.87 20.55
N ASP A 157 28.13 -25.62 20.97
CA ASP A 157 28.23 -25.16 22.36
C ASP A 157 27.00 -25.50 23.22
N ARG A 158 26.09 -26.34 22.70
CA ARG A 158 24.83 -26.76 23.33
C ARG A 158 23.86 -25.61 23.63
N LYS A 159 24.01 -24.47 22.95
CA LYS A 159 23.13 -23.29 23.10
C LYS A 159 22.34 -23.03 21.82
N PHE A 160 21.25 -22.29 21.96
CA PHE A 160 20.42 -21.84 20.84
C PHE A 160 20.73 -20.37 20.51
N SER A 161 21.05 -20.11 19.25
CA SER A 161 21.25 -18.74 18.74
C SER A 161 19.98 -18.13 18.15
N ILE A 162 19.04 -18.95 17.67
CA ILE A 162 17.87 -18.49 16.90
C ILE A 162 16.88 -17.69 17.76
N CYS A 163 16.64 -18.11 19.00
CA CYS A 163 15.61 -17.50 19.84
C CYS A 163 16.06 -16.20 20.52
N CYS A 164 17.03 -16.28 21.43
CA CYS A 164 17.49 -15.15 22.26
C CYS A 164 18.98 -14.84 22.05
N SER A 165 19.57 -15.32 20.94
CA SER A 165 21.00 -15.16 20.66
C SER A 165 21.88 -15.61 21.82
N LYS A 166 21.58 -16.78 22.40
CA LYS A 166 22.29 -17.34 23.57
C LYS A 166 22.16 -16.49 24.85
N GLY A 167 20.98 -15.90 25.07
CA GLY A 167 20.67 -15.07 26.23
C GLY A 167 21.09 -13.61 26.11
N LYS A 168 21.54 -13.17 24.93
CA LYS A 168 21.90 -11.76 24.67
C LYS A 168 20.68 -10.87 24.46
N VAL A 169 19.56 -11.45 24.02
CA VAL A 169 18.32 -10.73 23.76
C VAL A 169 17.30 -11.11 24.82
N ILE A 170 16.81 -10.12 25.55
CA ILE A 170 15.66 -10.28 26.45
C ILE A 170 14.41 -10.09 25.58
N LEU A 171 13.66 -11.18 25.39
CA LEU A 171 12.41 -11.14 24.65
C LEU A 171 11.28 -10.71 25.58
N PRO A 172 10.41 -9.77 25.16
CA PRO A 172 9.19 -9.50 25.92
C PRO A 172 8.31 -10.76 25.95
N PRO A 173 7.48 -10.92 26.99
CA PRO A 173 6.54 -12.03 27.04
C PRO A 173 5.59 -11.96 25.82
N PRO A 174 5.20 -13.12 25.27
CA PRO A 174 4.24 -13.15 24.17
C PRO A 174 2.91 -12.56 24.62
N LYS A 175 2.21 -11.90 23.70
CA LYS A 175 0.83 -11.45 23.94
C LYS A 175 -0.07 -12.67 24.17
N ASP A 176 -1.02 -12.54 25.08
CA ASP A 176 -1.99 -13.60 25.33
C ASP A 176 -2.85 -13.87 24.09
N CYS A 177 -3.03 -15.15 23.77
CA CYS A 177 -3.91 -15.56 22.68
C CYS A 177 -5.37 -15.44 23.15
N PRO A 178 -6.28 -14.84 22.37
CA PRO A 178 -7.69 -14.79 22.73
C PRO A 178 -8.26 -16.19 22.99
N GLU A 179 -9.08 -16.30 24.04
CA GLU A 179 -9.59 -17.58 24.57
C GLU A 179 -10.24 -18.47 23.49
N LEU A 180 -11.07 -17.88 22.63
CA LEU A 180 -11.70 -18.60 21.51
C LEU A 180 -10.66 -19.24 20.59
N LEU A 181 -9.63 -18.48 20.16
CA LEU A 181 -8.56 -19.01 19.29
C LEU A 181 -7.74 -20.07 20.02
N TYR A 182 -7.42 -19.83 21.29
CA TYR A 182 -6.70 -20.81 22.11
C TYR A 182 -7.44 -22.15 22.14
N HIS A 183 -8.74 -22.17 22.43
CA HIS A 183 -9.53 -23.40 22.44
C HIS A 183 -9.65 -24.04 21.05
N LEU A 184 -9.81 -23.24 19.99
CA LEU A 184 -9.86 -23.72 18.62
C LEU A 184 -8.56 -24.43 18.22
N PHE A 185 -7.39 -23.84 18.52
CA PHE A 185 -6.09 -24.42 18.20
C PHE A 185 -5.66 -25.58 19.10
N THR A 186 -6.13 -25.62 20.35
CA THR A 186 -5.78 -26.68 21.31
C THR A 186 -6.75 -27.86 21.33
N ASN A 187 -7.68 -27.92 20.38
CA ASN A 187 -8.71 -28.96 20.28
C ASN A 187 -9.64 -29.04 21.51
N ASN A 188 -9.84 -27.91 22.19
CA ASN A 188 -10.70 -27.78 23.36
C ASN A 188 -12.08 -27.18 23.02
N HIS A 189 -12.36 -26.92 21.74
CA HIS A 189 -13.66 -26.44 21.26
C HIS A 189 -14.35 -27.51 20.40
N PRO A 190 -15.68 -27.70 20.48
CA PRO A 190 -16.38 -28.71 19.68
C PRO A 190 -16.17 -28.56 18.16
N LYS A 191 -15.93 -27.34 17.69
CA LYS A 191 -15.67 -27.03 16.28
C LYS A 191 -14.17 -27.02 15.91
N SER A 192 -13.25 -27.31 16.83
CA SER A 192 -11.81 -27.30 16.57
C SER A 192 -11.39 -28.13 15.35
N PRO A 193 -11.83 -29.39 15.16
CA PRO A 193 -11.43 -30.18 13.99
C PRO A 193 -11.89 -29.56 12.67
N HIS A 194 -13.09 -28.98 12.67
CA HIS A 194 -13.65 -28.30 11.52
C HIS A 194 -12.92 -26.98 11.22
N PHE A 195 -12.63 -26.19 12.26
CA PHE A 195 -11.87 -24.95 12.15
C PHE A 195 -10.49 -25.19 11.53
N ILE A 196 -9.71 -26.15 12.06
CA ILE A 196 -8.38 -26.47 11.52
C ILE A 196 -8.47 -26.91 10.06
N LYS A 197 -9.49 -27.72 9.71
CA LYS A 197 -9.72 -28.17 8.34
C LYS A 197 -10.05 -27.01 7.38
N MET A 198 -10.79 -26.00 7.84
CA MET A 198 -11.29 -24.88 7.02
C MET A 198 -10.60 -23.54 7.33
N ILE A 199 -9.47 -23.54 8.03
CA ILE A 199 -8.84 -22.32 8.58
C ILE A 199 -8.53 -21.27 7.51
N ARG A 200 -8.15 -21.72 6.31
CA ARG A 200 -7.89 -20.83 5.16
C ARG A 200 -9.16 -20.10 4.72
N ASN A 201 -10.30 -20.78 4.69
CA ASN A 201 -11.58 -20.18 4.33
C ASN A 201 -12.02 -19.15 5.37
N TYR A 202 -11.90 -19.46 6.67
CA TYR A 202 -12.17 -18.47 7.73
C TYR A 202 -11.27 -17.23 7.62
N ASN A 203 -9.96 -17.44 7.45
CA ASN A 203 -9.02 -16.32 7.30
C ASN A 203 -9.33 -15.46 6.07
N ASN A 204 -9.68 -16.07 4.95
CA ASN A 204 -10.06 -15.34 3.73
C ASN A 204 -11.38 -14.59 3.89
N ALA A 205 -12.38 -15.19 4.55
CA ALA A 205 -13.68 -14.56 4.78
C ALA A 205 -13.61 -13.35 5.72
N LEU A 206 -12.63 -13.35 6.63
CA LEU A 206 -12.40 -12.31 7.63
C LEU A 206 -11.29 -11.32 7.22
N ALA A 207 -10.69 -11.49 6.05
CA ALA A 207 -9.62 -10.61 5.59
C ALA A 207 -10.12 -9.18 5.37
N PHE A 208 -9.28 -8.19 5.69
CA PHE A 208 -9.55 -6.77 5.46
C PHE A 208 -9.15 -6.31 4.05
N ALA A 209 -8.26 -7.05 3.38
CA ALA A 209 -7.82 -6.78 2.03
C ALA A 209 -7.53 -8.09 1.30
N SER A 210 -7.72 -8.08 -0.01
CA SER A 210 -7.10 -9.06 -0.90
C SER A 210 -5.72 -8.62 -1.33
N MET A 211 -4.90 -9.59 -1.70
CA MET A 211 -3.67 -9.33 -2.45
C MET A 211 -4.02 -9.15 -3.93
N GLY A 212 -3.64 -8.01 -4.50
CA GLY A 212 -3.68 -7.72 -5.92
C GLY A 212 -2.29 -7.76 -6.52
N ALA A 213 -2.15 -8.44 -7.65
CA ALA A 213 -0.91 -8.55 -8.40
C ALA A 213 -1.22 -8.89 -9.85
N GLN A 214 -0.32 -8.53 -10.77
CA GLN A 214 -0.34 -9.08 -12.12
C GLN A 214 0.19 -10.52 -12.03
N ILE A 215 -0.72 -11.48 -12.16
CA ILE A 215 -0.42 -12.91 -12.02
C ILE A 215 -0.33 -13.53 -13.40
N ASP A 216 0.86 -14.00 -13.76
CA ASP A 216 1.07 -14.85 -14.93
C ASP A 216 1.05 -16.32 -14.50
N HIS A 217 0.16 -17.11 -15.09
CA HIS A 217 0.19 -18.56 -14.95
C HIS A 217 1.25 -19.14 -15.89
N LEU A 218 2.19 -19.90 -15.33
CA LEU A 218 3.21 -20.56 -16.14
C LEU A 218 2.61 -21.78 -16.85
N PRO A 219 2.73 -21.90 -18.19
CA PRO A 219 2.27 -23.07 -18.90
C PRO A 219 3.13 -24.30 -18.55
N GLY A 220 2.50 -25.46 -18.29
CA GLY A 220 3.22 -26.70 -18.02
C GLY A 220 2.44 -27.72 -17.18
N ARG A 221 3.06 -28.88 -16.93
CA ARG A 221 2.53 -29.97 -16.09
C ARG A 221 3.30 -30.12 -14.77
N GLY A 222 3.78 -29.01 -14.22
CA GLY A 222 4.48 -28.98 -12.93
C GLY A 222 3.54 -28.67 -11.76
N PRO A 223 4.07 -28.66 -10.52
CA PRO A 223 3.35 -28.14 -9.35
C PRO A 223 2.81 -26.74 -9.62
N TYR A 224 1.66 -26.38 -9.00
CA TYR A 224 1.04 -25.08 -9.18
C TYR A 224 2.01 -23.96 -8.80
N CYS A 225 2.42 -23.18 -9.80
CA CYS A 225 3.29 -22.03 -9.67
C CYS A 225 2.65 -20.86 -10.41
N PHE A 226 2.74 -19.67 -9.82
CA PHE A 226 2.33 -18.43 -10.47
C PHE A 226 3.45 -17.41 -10.33
N ARG A 227 3.62 -16.56 -11.35
CA ARG A 227 4.63 -15.50 -11.37
C ARG A 227 3.94 -14.17 -11.15
N ILE A 228 4.41 -13.42 -10.16
CA ILE A 228 4.02 -12.02 -9.99
C ILE A 228 5.05 -11.17 -10.73
N HIS A 229 4.58 -10.29 -11.62
CA HIS A 229 5.40 -9.27 -12.24
C HIS A 229 4.97 -7.89 -11.75
N GLY A 230 5.93 -6.99 -11.50
CA GLY A 230 5.67 -5.64 -11.00
C GLY A 230 5.33 -5.59 -9.51
N GLN A 231 4.52 -4.60 -9.12
CA GLN A 231 4.21 -4.29 -7.73
C GLN A 231 3.02 -5.11 -7.21
N MET A 232 3.13 -5.59 -5.97
CA MET A 232 2.02 -6.18 -5.23
C MET A 232 1.30 -5.08 -4.43
N TYR A 233 -0.02 -5.06 -4.49
CA TYR A 233 -0.85 -4.13 -3.74
C TYR A 233 -1.86 -4.88 -2.88
N HIS A 234 -2.36 -4.22 -1.85
CA HIS A 234 -3.47 -4.70 -1.04
C HIS A 234 -4.73 -3.98 -1.51
N ASP A 235 -5.68 -4.74 -2.04
CA ASP A 235 -6.99 -4.23 -2.42
C ASP A 235 -7.95 -4.38 -1.25
N THR A 236 -8.23 -3.27 -0.57
CA THR A 236 -9.23 -3.22 0.51
C THR A 236 -10.65 -3.06 -0.02
N THR A 237 -10.85 -2.97 -1.34
CA THR A 237 -12.05 -2.48 -2.03
C THR A 237 -12.43 -1.04 -1.60
N ALA A 238 -12.97 -0.23 -2.52
CA ALA A 238 -13.39 1.15 -2.21
C ALA A 238 -14.45 1.13 -1.10
N VAL A 239 -14.29 1.98 -0.08
CA VAL A 239 -15.02 1.85 1.19
C VAL A 239 -16.54 2.07 1.06
N ARG A 240 -17.02 2.69 -0.02
CA ARG A 240 -18.44 2.74 -0.41
C ARG A 240 -18.55 3.03 -1.90
N TYR A 241 -19.58 2.47 -2.52
CA TYR A 241 -20.12 2.90 -3.81
C TYR A 241 -21.48 3.55 -3.51
N GLN A 242 -21.69 4.78 -3.95
CA GLN A 242 -22.88 5.59 -3.60
C GLN A 242 -24.14 5.27 -4.43
N ASN A 243 -24.15 4.23 -5.26
CA ASN A 243 -25.30 3.92 -6.09
C ASN A 243 -26.09 2.74 -5.53
N GLU A 244 -26.82 2.97 -4.44
CA GLU A 244 -27.79 2.01 -3.87
C GLU A 244 -28.94 1.69 -4.85
N ASP A 245 -29.16 2.53 -5.87
CA ASP A 245 -30.26 2.39 -6.84
C ASP A 245 -30.00 1.45 -8.02
N SER A 246 -28.82 0.84 -8.12
CA SER A 246 -28.53 -0.12 -9.19
C SER A 246 -28.73 -1.56 -8.71
N LEU A 247 -29.75 -2.25 -9.26
CA LEU A 247 -30.04 -3.69 -9.07
C LEU A 247 -28.84 -4.65 -9.31
N ASN A 248 -27.70 -4.14 -9.76
CA ASN A 248 -26.48 -4.88 -10.06
C ASN A 248 -25.31 -4.56 -9.11
N HIS A 249 -25.57 -4.11 -7.88
CA HIS A 249 -24.49 -3.82 -6.95
C HIS A 249 -23.78 -5.10 -6.48
N PRO A 250 -22.44 -5.22 -6.62
CA PRO A 250 -21.71 -6.35 -6.05
C PRO A 250 -21.82 -6.34 -4.51
N ALA A 251 -22.00 -7.52 -3.91
CA ALA A 251 -22.03 -7.69 -2.46
C ALA A 251 -20.74 -7.14 -1.80
N PRO A 252 -20.83 -6.58 -0.58
CA PRO A 252 -19.68 -5.99 0.10
C PRO A 252 -18.60 -7.04 0.37
N LYS A 253 -17.33 -6.62 0.28
CA LYS A 253 -16.14 -7.47 0.44
C LYS A 253 -15.09 -6.82 1.34
N TYR A 254 -14.26 -7.66 1.94
CA TYR A 254 -13.08 -7.26 2.71
C TYR A 254 -13.36 -6.18 3.76
N ALA A 255 -12.66 -5.04 3.71
CA ALA A 255 -12.83 -3.94 4.65
C ALA A 255 -14.28 -3.42 4.72
N GLN A 256 -15.04 -3.44 3.62
CA GLN A 256 -16.44 -2.98 3.58
C GLN A 256 -17.32 -3.75 4.57
N LEU A 257 -17.02 -5.03 4.82
CA LEU A 257 -17.78 -5.86 5.77
C LEU A 257 -17.65 -5.37 7.22
N TYR A 258 -16.64 -4.54 7.52
CA TYR A 258 -16.44 -3.97 8.84
C TYR A 258 -17.16 -2.62 9.03
N PHE A 259 -17.68 -2.01 7.95
CA PHE A 259 -18.53 -0.80 8.00
C PHE A 259 -19.96 -1.10 8.43
N ILE A 260 -20.46 -2.27 8.04
CA ILE A 260 -21.82 -2.69 8.36
C ILE A 260 -21.89 -3.44 9.69
N ASP A 261 -23.12 -3.61 10.19
CA ASP A 261 -23.38 -4.40 11.39
C ASP A 261 -22.82 -5.83 11.26
N SER A 262 -22.34 -6.39 12.37
CA SER A 262 -21.76 -7.73 12.42
C SER A 262 -22.72 -8.79 11.87
N THR A 263 -24.02 -8.68 12.16
CA THR A 263 -25.04 -9.61 11.67
C THR A 263 -25.12 -9.61 10.15
N GLN A 264 -25.26 -8.42 9.57
CA GLN A 264 -25.33 -8.24 8.12
C GLN A 264 -24.03 -8.66 7.42
N ALA A 265 -22.87 -8.32 8.00
CA ALA A 265 -21.57 -8.77 7.50
C ALA A 265 -21.46 -10.30 7.43
N ASN A 266 -21.95 -10.99 8.47
CA ASN A 266 -21.90 -12.44 8.54
C ASN A 266 -22.90 -13.11 7.59
N GLU A 267 -24.03 -12.46 7.28
CA GLU A 267 -24.94 -12.89 6.20
C GLU A 267 -24.24 -12.82 4.84
N PHE A 268 -23.60 -11.69 4.50
CA PHE A 268 -22.83 -11.57 3.25
C PHE A 268 -21.70 -12.60 3.16
N ARG A 269 -20.99 -12.85 4.27
CA ARG A 269 -19.96 -13.90 4.33
C ARG A 269 -20.55 -15.29 4.11
N SER A 270 -21.70 -15.58 4.68
CA SER A 270 -22.37 -16.88 4.56
C SER A 270 -22.94 -17.12 3.17
N ASN A 271 -23.42 -16.06 2.51
CA ASN A 271 -23.95 -16.11 1.15
C ASN A 271 -22.85 -16.20 0.08
N ASN A 272 -21.58 -15.98 0.44
CA ASN A 272 -20.46 -16.16 -0.48
C ASN A 272 -20.21 -17.67 -0.72
N PRO A 273 -20.29 -18.17 -1.97
CA PRO A 273 -20.09 -19.59 -2.28
C PRO A 273 -18.74 -20.14 -1.80
N ALA A 274 -17.68 -19.31 -1.77
CA ALA A 274 -16.36 -19.71 -1.28
C ALA A 274 -16.34 -20.08 0.21
N ASN A 275 -17.34 -19.61 0.97
CA ASN A 275 -17.49 -19.83 2.39
C ASN A 275 -18.58 -20.87 2.72
N GLY A 276 -19.20 -21.51 1.73
CA GLY A 276 -20.31 -22.46 1.97
C GLY A 276 -19.94 -23.69 2.80
N ARG A 277 -18.64 -23.94 3.03
CA ARG A 277 -18.15 -25.00 3.93
C ARG A 277 -17.83 -24.51 5.34
N CYS A 278 -17.87 -23.22 5.60
CA CYS A 278 -17.66 -22.65 6.93
C CYS A 278 -18.93 -22.81 7.77
N ASP A 279 -18.74 -22.93 9.08
CA ASP A 279 -19.80 -22.93 10.08
C ASP A 279 -20.21 -21.48 10.36
N PRO A 280 -21.48 -21.09 10.10
CA PRO A 280 -21.92 -19.69 10.25
C PRO A 280 -21.80 -19.16 11.68
N PHE A 281 -22.03 -20.02 12.67
CA PHE A 281 -21.94 -19.63 14.08
C PHE A 281 -20.48 -19.35 14.47
N LEU A 282 -19.56 -20.22 14.08
CA LEU A 282 -18.13 -19.99 14.31
C LEU A 282 -17.63 -18.75 13.54
N MET A 283 -18.12 -18.51 12.32
CA MET A 283 -17.80 -17.29 11.57
C MET A 283 -18.19 -16.04 12.36
N ALA A 284 -19.39 -16.01 12.93
CA ALA A 284 -19.87 -14.89 13.74
C ALA A 284 -19.04 -14.70 15.02
N GLN A 285 -18.65 -15.77 15.70
CA GLN A 285 -17.77 -15.69 16.87
C GLN A 285 -16.40 -15.10 16.52
N LEU A 286 -15.82 -15.51 15.38
CA LEU A 286 -14.54 -14.99 14.90
C LEU A 286 -14.63 -13.52 14.46
N ASP A 287 -15.71 -13.12 13.78
CA ASP A 287 -15.96 -11.71 13.43
C ASP A 287 -16.09 -10.85 14.70
N SER A 288 -16.85 -11.32 15.69
CA SER A 288 -16.99 -10.61 16.97
C SER A 288 -15.65 -10.46 17.67
N LEU A 289 -14.84 -11.52 17.71
CA LEU A 289 -13.50 -11.48 18.28
C LEU A 289 -12.64 -10.43 17.57
N LEU A 290 -12.59 -10.43 16.23
CA LEU A 290 -11.80 -9.45 15.48
C LEU A 290 -12.28 -8.02 15.73
N ARG A 291 -13.59 -7.78 15.80
CA ARG A 291 -14.13 -6.44 16.12
C ARG A 291 -13.77 -5.97 17.52
N GLN A 292 -13.52 -6.89 18.46
CA GLN A 292 -13.10 -6.56 19.82
C GLN A 292 -11.60 -6.31 19.95
N CYS A 293 -10.77 -7.12 19.28
CA CYS A 293 -9.32 -7.12 19.51
C CYS A 293 -8.48 -6.49 18.39
N ASN A 294 -9.02 -6.35 17.16
CA ASN A 294 -8.28 -5.84 16.01
C ASN A 294 -8.44 -4.32 15.88
N PRO A 295 -7.36 -3.52 16.00
CA PRO A 295 -7.41 -2.07 15.85
C PRO A 295 -8.01 -1.60 14.53
N TYR A 296 -7.78 -2.33 13.42
CA TYR A 296 -8.34 -1.97 12.12
C TYR A 296 -9.85 -2.07 12.10
N ALA A 297 -10.43 -3.10 12.74
CA ALA A 297 -11.89 -3.24 12.83
C ALA A 297 -12.53 -2.03 13.51
N VAL A 298 -11.89 -1.50 14.56
CA VAL A 298 -12.31 -0.30 15.28
C VAL A 298 -12.22 0.93 14.38
N VAL A 299 -11.10 1.09 13.67
CA VAL A 299 -10.87 2.18 12.73
C VAL A 299 -11.95 2.22 11.63
N TYR A 300 -12.24 1.09 10.98
CA TYR A 300 -13.27 1.03 9.94
C TYR A 300 -14.68 1.34 10.49
N LYS A 301 -14.99 0.88 11.71
CA LYS A 301 -16.25 1.24 12.39
C LYS A 301 -16.36 2.74 12.66
N ASN A 302 -15.28 3.36 13.13
CA ASN A 302 -15.27 4.81 13.40
C ASN A 302 -15.43 5.62 12.12
N MET A 303 -14.83 5.18 11.01
CA MET A 303 -15.02 5.80 9.70
C MET A 303 -16.49 5.85 9.29
N ARG A 304 -17.23 4.77 9.50
CA ARG A 304 -18.68 4.71 9.22
C ARG A 304 -19.48 5.70 10.06
N GLN A 305 -19.13 5.84 11.34
CA GLN A 305 -19.82 6.77 12.23
C GLN A 305 -19.62 8.22 11.78
N MET A 306 -18.38 8.58 11.45
CA MET A 306 -18.04 9.90 10.91
C MET A 306 -18.77 10.19 9.58
N GLU A 307 -18.90 9.19 8.72
CA GLU A 307 -19.69 9.29 7.47
C GLU A 307 -21.16 9.59 7.76
N THR A 308 -21.77 8.80 8.64
CA THR A 308 -23.20 8.95 8.95
C THR A 308 -23.52 10.31 9.57
N GLU A 309 -22.64 10.82 10.42
CA GLU A 309 -22.78 12.16 11.02
C GLU A 309 -22.62 13.27 9.97
N GLU A 310 -21.67 13.12 9.05
CA GLU A 310 -21.46 14.07 7.96
C GLU A 310 -22.63 14.13 6.98
N ASP A 311 -23.19 12.98 6.61
CA ASP A 311 -24.39 12.91 5.76
C ASP A 311 -25.56 13.67 6.41
N LEU A 312 -25.81 13.43 7.71
CA LEU A 312 -26.87 14.11 8.45
C LEU A 312 -26.65 15.63 8.53
N LEU A 313 -25.42 16.07 8.81
CA LEU A 313 -25.08 17.49 8.87
C LEU A 313 -25.23 18.17 7.51
N ALA A 314 -24.79 17.51 6.43
CA ALA A 314 -24.91 18.02 5.08
C ALA A 314 -26.37 18.18 4.66
N GLU A 315 -27.23 17.22 5.00
CA GLU A 315 -28.68 17.32 4.80
C GLU A 315 -29.30 18.50 5.58
N MET A 316 -28.93 18.67 6.85
CA MET A 316 -29.41 19.78 7.68
C MET A 316 -28.96 21.15 7.15
N GLU A 317 -27.76 21.22 6.58
CA GLU A 317 -27.17 22.45 6.04
C GLU A 317 -27.50 22.69 4.55
N GLY A 318 -28.18 21.75 3.89
CA GLY A 318 -28.54 21.85 2.47
C GLY A 318 -27.33 21.84 1.52
N ARG A 319 -26.23 21.21 1.94
CA ARG A 319 -24.99 21.13 1.17
C ARG A 319 -24.69 19.70 0.74
N ILE A 320 -23.72 19.55 -0.15
CA ILE A 320 -23.20 18.24 -0.53
C ILE A 320 -22.33 17.71 0.64
N PRO A 321 -22.47 16.42 1.02
CA PRO A 321 -21.60 15.80 2.02
C PRO A 321 -20.13 15.90 1.62
N MET A 322 -19.26 16.24 2.57
CA MET A 322 -17.83 16.25 2.33
C MET A 322 -17.30 14.82 2.26
N GLU A 323 -16.26 14.62 1.46
CA GLU A 323 -15.64 13.31 1.33
C GLU A 323 -14.78 13.00 2.54
N ILE A 324 -15.02 11.84 3.14
CA ILE A 324 -14.24 11.34 4.27
C ILE A 324 -13.24 10.30 3.76
N GLY A 325 -11.96 10.61 3.88
CA GLY A 325 -10.88 9.67 3.64
C GLY A 325 -10.30 9.13 4.95
N MET A 326 -9.70 7.93 4.87
CA MET A 326 -8.99 7.31 5.99
C MET A 326 -7.56 7.01 5.56
N ILE A 327 -6.62 7.43 6.40
CA ILE A 327 -5.21 7.12 6.17
C ILE A 327 -4.71 6.33 7.34
N ILE A 328 -4.20 5.14 7.09
CA ILE A 328 -3.41 4.39 8.06
C ILE A 328 -1.93 4.78 7.84
N HIS A 329 -1.34 5.44 8.83
CA HIS A 329 0.06 5.86 8.81
C HIS A 329 0.92 4.83 9.52
N ASN A 330 2.03 4.44 8.92
CA ASN A 330 3.06 3.64 9.58
C ASN A 330 4.35 4.46 9.70
N ASP A 331 4.73 4.85 10.92
CA ASP A 331 5.99 5.56 11.12
C ASP A 331 7.18 4.60 10.98
N ARG A 332 7.67 4.45 9.74
CA ARG A 332 8.83 3.63 9.38
C ARG A 332 10.09 3.99 10.16
N ARG A 333 10.19 5.19 10.75
CA ARG A 333 11.36 5.62 11.54
C ARG A 333 11.42 4.93 12.91
N THR A 334 10.27 4.49 13.42
CA THR A 334 10.16 3.83 14.73
C THR A 334 10.10 2.30 14.61
N GLN A 335 10.07 1.77 13.39
CA GLN A 335 9.83 0.37 13.10
C GLN A 335 11.04 -0.31 12.45
N ASP A 336 11.21 -1.61 12.72
CA ASP A 336 12.23 -2.42 12.06
C ASP A 336 11.72 -2.84 10.67
N GLU A 337 12.26 -2.23 9.61
CA GLU A 337 11.91 -2.51 8.21
C GLU A 337 12.17 -3.96 7.79
N ARG A 338 12.94 -4.72 8.58
CA ARG A 338 13.24 -6.14 8.30
C ARG A 338 12.28 -7.11 8.99
N ARG A 339 11.24 -6.62 9.67
CA ARG A 339 10.27 -7.44 10.40
C ARG A 339 8.83 -7.10 10.03
N TYR A 340 7.95 -8.09 10.21
CA TYR A 340 6.51 -7.83 10.28
C TYR A 340 6.22 -7.08 11.59
N ASN A 341 5.99 -5.78 11.49
CA ASN A 341 5.62 -4.96 12.64
C ASN A 341 4.14 -5.19 12.98
N SER A 342 3.85 -5.33 14.27
CA SER A 342 2.46 -5.40 14.73
C SER A 342 1.84 -4.01 14.67
N PRO A 343 0.55 -3.87 14.29
CA PRO A 343 -0.14 -2.60 14.39
C PRO A 343 -0.07 -2.09 15.84
N THR A 344 0.45 -0.89 16.02
CA THR A 344 0.59 -0.17 17.27
C THR A 344 -0.50 0.88 17.36
N ALA A 345 -0.83 1.30 18.57
CA ALA A 345 -1.83 2.35 18.79
C ALA A 345 -1.36 3.75 18.30
N GLU A 346 -0.12 3.90 17.86
CA GLU A 346 0.38 5.13 17.22
C GLU A 346 0.30 5.06 15.68
N GLU A 347 0.15 3.85 15.12
CA GLU A 347 -0.23 3.59 13.72
C GLU A 347 -1.76 3.71 13.54
N ILE A 348 -2.38 4.75 14.09
CA ILE A 348 -3.82 4.94 13.98
C ILE A 348 -4.18 5.77 12.77
N ALA A 349 -5.33 5.43 12.21
CA ALA A 349 -5.83 6.11 11.05
C ALA A 349 -6.25 7.55 11.34
N VAL A 350 -5.90 8.45 10.43
CA VAL A 350 -6.40 9.83 10.42
C VAL A 350 -7.57 9.91 9.46
N PHE A 351 -8.72 10.36 9.97
CA PHE A 351 -9.86 10.74 9.14
C PHE A 351 -9.72 12.20 8.74
N PHE A 352 -9.97 12.50 7.47
CA PHE A 352 -9.92 13.86 6.96
C PHE A 352 -11.12 14.10 6.04
N LYS A 353 -11.62 15.34 6.06
CA LYS A 353 -12.67 15.82 5.18
C LYS A 353 -12.02 16.65 4.08
N SER A 354 -12.29 16.33 2.82
CA SER A 354 -11.75 17.09 1.67
C SER A 354 -12.87 17.48 0.72
N ILE A 355 -12.75 18.67 0.11
CA ILE A 355 -13.65 19.15 -0.95
C ILE A 355 -13.20 18.58 -2.31
N ASP A 356 -11.88 18.42 -2.49
CA ASP A 356 -11.27 17.98 -3.75
C ASP A 356 -10.86 16.50 -3.70
N GLY A 357 -11.19 15.78 -2.62
CA GLY A 357 -10.83 14.38 -2.41
C GLY A 357 -9.34 14.09 -2.20
N ALA A 358 -8.48 15.10 -2.33
CA ALA A 358 -7.04 14.95 -2.26
C ALA A 358 -6.56 14.64 -0.82
N PRO A 359 -5.82 13.54 -0.59
CA PRO A 359 -5.23 13.22 0.71
C PRO A 359 -3.93 14.02 0.95
N PRO A 360 -3.51 14.23 2.21
CA PRO A 360 -2.20 14.82 2.52
C PRO A 360 -1.01 13.96 2.07
N GLU A 361 0.14 14.59 1.76
CA GLU A 361 1.22 14.05 0.90
C GLU A 361 1.99 12.77 1.39
N ASN A 362 2.24 12.53 2.68
CA ASN A 362 3.22 11.49 3.15
C ASN A 362 2.60 10.28 3.90
N ARG A 363 2.31 9.12 3.26
CA ARG A 363 1.47 8.04 3.88
C ARG A 363 1.66 6.62 3.30
N ASP A 364 1.44 5.57 4.12
CA ASP A 364 1.64 4.14 3.76
C ASP A 364 0.43 3.41 3.17
N ILE A 365 -0.78 3.59 3.72
CA ILE A 365 -2.01 2.97 3.19
C ILE A 365 -3.11 4.03 3.12
N ARG A 366 -3.72 4.15 1.93
CA ARG A 366 -4.80 5.10 1.63
C ARG A 366 -6.11 4.35 1.42
N GLY A 367 -7.12 4.63 2.22
CA GLY A 367 -8.49 4.20 2.00
C GLY A 367 -9.35 5.38 1.56
N HIS A 368 -9.87 5.31 0.33
CA HIS A 368 -10.81 6.31 -0.19
C HIS A 368 -12.25 5.76 -0.20
N LEU A 369 -13.20 6.62 0.15
CA LEU A 369 -14.59 6.48 -0.25
C LEU A 369 -14.67 6.89 -1.74
N LEU A 370 -15.33 6.11 -2.61
CA LEU A 370 -15.27 6.34 -4.05
C LEU A 370 -15.91 7.68 -4.45
N ILE A 371 -15.16 8.50 -5.19
CA ILE A 371 -15.63 9.72 -5.87
C ILE A 371 -16.01 9.36 -7.31
N PRO A 372 -17.28 9.44 -7.72
CA PRO A 372 -17.63 9.24 -9.12
C PRO A 372 -17.33 10.53 -9.91
N GLN A 373 -16.09 10.71 -10.35
CA GLN A 373 -15.82 11.52 -11.55
C GLN A 373 -15.23 10.63 -12.65
N ARG A 374 -16.12 10.24 -13.57
CA ARG A 374 -15.86 9.66 -14.90
C ARG A 374 -15.01 8.37 -14.95
N GLY A 375 -15.73 7.25 -14.95
CA GLY A 375 -15.25 5.98 -15.52
C GLY A 375 -14.34 5.19 -14.59
N ASN A 376 -14.51 3.87 -14.58
CA ASN A 376 -13.73 2.91 -13.78
C ASN A 376 -12.25 2.88 -14.23
N ARG A 377 -11.47 3.90 -13.87
CA ARG A 377 -10.03 3.96 -14.11
C ARG A 377 -9.33 4.06 -12.76
N PHE A 378 -8.56 3.02 -12.44
CA PHE A 378 -7.68 3.04 -11.28
C PHE A 378 -6.56 4.07 -11.52
N ILE A 379 -6.52 5.11 -10.71
CA ILE A 379 -5.43 6.09 -10.73
C ILE A 379 -4.24 5.46 -10.00
N ARG A 380 -3.18 5.18 -10.77
CA ARG A 380 -1.85 4.90 -10.23
C ARG A 380 -1.35 6.19 -9.59
N ILE A 381 -1.14 6.18 -8.28
CA ILE A 381 -0.47 7.27 -7.59
C ILE A 381 0.99 6.84 -7.46
N ASP A 382 1.86 7.49 -8.24
CA ASP A 382 3.30 7.35 -8.06
C ASP A 382 3.69 7.93 -6.68
N THR A 383 4.50 7.16 -5.95
CA THR A 383 5.04 7.48 -4.61
C THR A 383 6.08 8.56 -4.66
#